data_AF-K1VBT7-F1
#
_entry.id   AF-K1VBT7-F1
#
_cell.length_a   1.000
_cell.length_b   1.000
_cell.length_c   1.000
_cell.angle_alpha   90.00
_cell.angle_beta   90.00
_cell.angle_gamma   90.00
#
_symmetry.space_group_name_H-M   'P 1'
#
loop_
_entity.id
_entity.type
_entity.pdbx_description
1 polymer ?
#
loop_
_entity_poly.entity_id
_entity_poly.type
_entity_poly.pdbx_seq_one_letter_code
_entity_poly.pdbx_strand_id
1 'polypeptide(L)'
;GKDGRPEVVPEEAAIVRDIYRMFLDGMTIRNIAKELTERGIKTPGGKDIWSVSTIRSILSNEKYKGDALLQKTYTLDYLTKTVRKNKGEVKQYYVTNSHEAIIDEDVFNLAQVELQKTL
;
A
#
# COMPACT_ATOMS: atom_id res chain seq x y z
N GLY A 1 14.58 8.72 2.81
CA GLY A 1 16.04 8.77 3.02
C GLY A 1 16.62 10.07 2.54
N LYS A 2 17.74 10.46 3.16
CA LYS A 2 18.55 11.64 2.79
C LYS A 2 19.18 11.54 1.40
N ASP A 3 19.16 10.36 0.80
CA ASP A 3 19.68 9.95 -0.51
C ASP A 3 18.60 9.89 -1.61
N GLY A 4 17.35 10.29 -1.29
CA GLY A 4 16.22 10.22 -2.22
C GLY A 4 15.58 8.83 -2.32
N ARG A 5 16.05 7.84 -1.55
CA ARG A 5 15.40 6.52 -1.47
C ARG A 5 14.35 6.47 -0.37
N PRO A 6 13.28 5.67 -0.52
CA PRO A 6 12.40 5.34 0.59
C PRO A 6 13.21 4.69 1.72
N GLU A 7 12.94 5.08 2.97
CA GLU A 7 13.59 4.52 4.15
C GLU A 7 12.51 3.99 5.08
N VAL A 8 12.73 2.81 5.66
CA VAL A 8 11.77 2.15 6.53
C VAL A 8 11.75 2.86 7.88
N VAL A 9 10.59 3.40 8.26
CA VAL A 9 10.35 3.90 9.62
C VAL A 9 9.86 2.73 10.47
N PRO A 10 10.61 2.27 11.49
CA PRO A 10 10.29 1.04 12.21
C PRO A 10 8.87 0.99 12.79
N GLU A 11 8.42 2.10 13.38
CA GLU A 11 7.08 2.22 13.99
C GLU A 11 5.97 2.10 12.94
N GLU A 12 6.11 2.77 11.79
CA GLU A 12 5.13 2.66 10.71
C GLU A 12 5.15 1.27 10.08
N ALA A 13 6.34 0.65 9.97
CA ALA A 13 6.51 -0.69 9.45
C ALA A 13 5.86 -1.75 10.34
N ALA A 14 5.91 -1.59 11.67
CA ALA A 14 5.22 -2.46 12.61
C ALA A 14 3.69 -2.45 12.37
N ILE A 15 3.10 -1.27 12.19
CA ILE A 15 1.66 -1.14 11.89
C ILE A 15 1.30 -1.82 10.57
N VAL A 16 2.12 -1.68 9.54
CA VAL A 16 1.92 -2.38 8.26
C VAL A 16 1.96 -3.89 8.45
N ARG A 17 2.96 -4.43 9.16
CA ARG A 17 3.04 -5.86 9.46
C ARG A 17 1.82 -6.36 10.22
N ASP A 18 1.35 -5.59 11.19
CA ASP A 18 0.13 -5.89 11.93
C ASP A 18 -1.12 -5.91 11.04
N ILE A 19 -1.24 -5.01 10.08
CA ILE A 19 -2.33 -5.01 9.08
C ILE A 19 -2.31 -6.30 8.27
N TYR A 20 -1.15 -6.72 7.77
CA TYR A 20 -1.01 -7.96 7.01
C TYR A 20 -1.36 -9.18 7.86
N ARG A 21 -0.85 -9.24 9.10
CA ARG A 21 -1.17 -10.31 10.04
C ARG A 21 -2.67 -10.40 10.31
N MET A 22 -3.31 -9.31 10.75
CA MET A 22 -4.74 -9.30 11.05
C MET A 22 -5.59 -9.72 9.84
N PHE A 23 -5.19 -9.31 8.64
CA PHE A 23 -5.88 -9.70 7.42
C PHE A 23 -5.75 -11.19 7.11
N LEU A 24 -4.53 -11.74 7.21
CA LEU A 24 -4.28 -13.17 6.99
C LEU A 24 -4.85 -14.06 8.10
N ASP A 25 -5.03 -13.51 9.30
CA ASP A 25 -5.77 -14.15 10.41
C ASP A 25 -7.30 -14.14 10.19
N GLY A 26 -7.77 -13.60 9.06
CA GLY A 26 -9.18 -13.63 8.65
C GLY A 26 -10.00 -12.41 9.04
N MET A 27 -9.39 -11.35 9.60
CA MET A 27 -10.14 -10.11 9.84
C MET A 27 -10.48 -9.43 8.51
N THR A 28 -11.73 -8.97 8.39
CA THR A 28 -12.14 -8.16 7.23
C THR A 28 -11.43 -6.80 7.22
N ILE A 29 -11.19 -6.24 6.04
CA ILE A 29 -10.61 -4.90 5.86
C ILE A 29 -11.35 -3.83 6.68
N ARG A 30 -12.68 -3.96 6.81
CA ARG A 30 -13.50 -3.04 7.62
C ARG A 30 -13.19 -3.18 9.11
N ASN A 31 -13.07 -4.41 9.61
CA ASN A 31 -12.76 -4.65 11.02
C ASN A 31 -11.34 -4.19 11.36
N ILE A 32 -10.37 -4.39 10.46
CA ILE A 32 -9.01 -3.87 10.64
C ILE A 32 -9.00 -2.34 10.74
N ALA A 33 -9.73 -1.65 9.84
CA ALA A 33 -9.84 -0.20 9.91
C ALA A 33 -10.48 0.28 11.23
N LYS A 34 -11.53 -0.41 11.67
CA LYS A 34 -12.19 -0.11 12.95
C LYS A 34 -11.22 -0.33 14.13
N GLU A 35 -10.55 -1.47 14.17
CA GLU A 35 -9.60 -1.84 15.23
C GLU A 35 -8.48 -0.81 15.37
N LEU A 36 -7.85 -0.40 14.26
CA LEU A 36 -6.78 0.60 14.31
C LEU A 36 -7.27 1.99 14.75
N THR A 37 -8.51 2.34 14.39
CA THR A 37 -9.16 3.58 14.84
C THR A 37 -9.44 3.52 16.35
N GLU A 38 -9.94 2.39 16.85
CA GLU A 38 -10.24 2.18 18.28
C GLU A 38 -8.98 2.15 19.14
N ARG A 39 -7.87 1.64 18.59
CA ARG A 39 -6.53 1.73 19.21
C ARG A 39 -5.94 3.14 19.22
N GLY A 40 -6.57 4.12 18.58
CA GLY A 40 -6.09 5.49 18.48
C GLY A 40 -4.83 5.65 17.61
N ILE A 41 -4.53 4.68 16.76
CA ILE A 41 -3.37 4.72 15.87
C ILE A 41 -3.68 5.69 14.73
N LYS A 42 -2.80 6.65 14.46
CA LYS A 42 -2.96 7.59 13.34
C LYS A 42 -2.69 6.89 12.00
N THR A 43 -3.46 7.25 10.98
CA THR A 43 -3.18 6.83 9.60
C THR A 43 -1.84 7.39 9.11
N PRO A 44 -1.25 6.85 8.02
CA PRO A 44 -0.03 7.43 7.43
C PRO A 44 -0.18 8.90 7.00
N GLY A 45 -1.41 9.36 6.78
CA GLY A 45 -1.72 10.77 6.50
C GLY A 45 -2.06 11.61 7.74
N GLY A 46 -1.84 11.09 8.95
CA GLY A 46 -2.05 11.80 10.23
C GLY A 46 -3.51 11.87 10.71
N LYS A 47 -4.45 11.23 10.02
CA LYS A 47 -5.88 11.22 10.41
C LYS A 47 -6.16 10.23 11.53
N ASP A 48 -7.16 10.55 12.36
CA ASP A 48 -7.66 9.69 13.45
C ASP A 48 -8.42 8.45 12.98
N ILE A 49 -9.14 8.55 11.87
CA ILE A 49 -10.04 7.50 11.40
C ILE A 49 -9.41 6.77 10.22
N TRP A 50 -9.27 5.46 10.35
CA TRP A 50 -8.85 4.58 9.25
C TRP A 50 -10.03 4.26 8.34
N SER A 51 -9.81 4.41 7.03
CA SER A 51 -10.78 4.03 6.00
C SER A 51 -10.47 2.65 5.42
N VAL A 52 -11.51 1.95 4.96
CA VAL A 52 -11.39 0.71 4.18
C VAL A 52 -10.46 0.89 2.97
N SER A 53 -10.53 2.04 2.30
CA SER A 53 -9.67 2.35 1.16
C SER A 53 -8.19 2.44 1.53
N THR A 54 -7.86 2.96 2.72
CA THR A 54 -6.48 3.04 3.21
C THR A 54 -5.92 1.66 3.47
N ILE A 55 -6.67 0.81 4.20
CA ILE A 55 -6.25 -0.58 4.47
C ILE A 55 -6.09 -1.37 3.16
N ARG A 56 -7.05 -1.26 2.24
CA ARG A 56 -6.96 -1.92 0.92
C ARG A 56 -5.73 -1.45 0.14
N SER A 57 -5.44 -0.14 0.16
CA SER A 57 -4.25 0.41 -0.49
C SER A 57 -2.96 -0.02 0.19
N ILE A 58 -2.98 -0.38 1.47
CA ILE A 58 -1.80 -0.95 2.14
C ILE A 58 -1.59 -2.37 1.66
N LEU A 59 -2.62 -3.21 1.73
CA LEU A 59 -2.54 -4.63 1.38
C LEU A 59 -2.19 -4.88 -0.10
N SER A 60 -2.51 -3.97 -1.01
CA SER A 60 -2.30 -4.17 -2.47
C SER A 60 -1.10 -3.44 -3.07
N ASN A 61 -0.40 -2.59 -2.31
CA ASN A 61 0.67 -1.77 -2.87
C ASN A 61 2.00 -2.51 -2.85
N GLU A 62 2.55 -2.76 -4.03
CA GLU A 62 3.77 -3.54 -4.23
C GLU A 62 5.00 -2.97 -3.50
N LYS A 63 4.96 -1.69 -3.12
CA LYS A 63 6.04 -1.08 -2.32
C LYS A 63 6.30 -1.82 -1.01
N TYR A 64 5.28 -2.42 -0.40
CA TYR A 64 5.48 -3.08 0.88
C TYR A 64 6.30 -4.37 0.77
N LYS A 65 6.38 -4.96 -0.43
CA LYS A 65 7.29 -6.07 -0.74
C LYS A 65 8.62 -5.62 -1.38
N GLY A 66 8.93 -4.33 -1.35
CA GLY A 66 10.17 -3.77 -1.89
C GLY A 66 10.14 -3.43 -3.38
N ASP A 67 9.00 -3.59 -4.06
CA ASP A 67 8.90 -3.36 -5.51
C ASP A 67 8.38 -1.97 -5.85
N ALA A 68 8.56 -1.53 -7.09
CA ALA A 68 8.07 -0.25 -7.56
C ALA A 68 7.46 -0.35 -8.95
N LEU A 69 6.19 0.02 -9.09
CA LEU A 69 5.58 0.30 -10.39
C LEU A 69 5.66 1.81 -10.66
N LEU A 70 6.47 2.17 -11.65
CA LEU A 70 6.66 3.54 -12.11
C LEU A 70 5.57 3.93 -13.12
N GLN A 71 5.30 5.23 -13.20
CA GLN A 71 4.35 5.80 -14.16
C GLN A 71 2.92 5.25 -14.01
N LYS A 72 2.44 5.13 -12.75
CA LYS A 72 1.05 4.77 -12.40
C LYS A 72 0.02 5.80 -12.88
N THR A 73 0.46 7.00 -13.22
CA THR A 73 -0.36 8.08 -13.76
C THR A 73 0.37 8.77 -14.92
N TYR A 74 -0.37 9.48 -15.76
CA TYR A 74 0.18 10.32 -16.82
C TYR A 74 -0.64 11.62 -16.96
N THR A 75 0.01 12.66 -17.48
CA THR A 75 -0.65 13.94 -17.79
C THR A 75 -1.34 13.83 -19.14
N LEU A 76 -2.66 13.97 -19.16
CA LEU A 76 -3.48 13.93 -20.36
C LEU A 76 -3.39 15.25 -21.15
N ASP A 77 -3.40 16.36 -20.43
CA ASP A 77 -3.37 17.70 -20.99
C ASP A 77 -2.41 18.56 -20.16
N TYR A 78 -1.39 19.09 -20.85
CA TYR A 78 -0.32 19.88 -20.26
C TYR A 78 -0.78 21.28 -19.84
N LEU A 79 -1.80 21.84 -20.50
CA LEU A 79 -2.33 23.17 -20.21
C LEU A 79 -3.15 23.15 -18.92
N THR A 80 -4.03 22.16 -18.79
CA THR A 80 -4.90 21.99 -17.62
C THR A 80 -4.26 21.17 -16.49
N LYS A 81 -3.07 20.58 -16.72
CA LYS A 81 -2.39 19.63 -15.82
C LYS A 81 -3.31 18.48 -15.39
N THR A 82 -4.22 18.06 -16.26
CA THR A 82 -5.15 16.97 -15.98
C THR A 82 -4.36 15.65 -15.92
N VAL A 83 -4.38 14.98 -14.76
CA VAL A 83 -3.70 13.69 -14.55
C VAL A 83 -4.70 12.55 -14.50
N ARG A 84 -4.38 11.43 -15.16
CA ARG A 84 -5.18 10.20 -15.11
C ARG A 84 -4.33 9.01 -14.67
N LYS A 85 -4.99 7.98 -14.11
CA LYS A 85 -4.35 6.68 -13.89
C LYS A 85 -3.97 6.07 -15.23
N ASN A 86 -2.76 5.53 -15.30
CA ASN A 86 -2.26 4.80 -16.45
C ASN A 86 -2.73 3.35 -16.37
N LYS A 87 -3.55 2.94 -17.33
CA LYS A 87 -4.05 1.58 -17.55
C LYS A 87 -3.40 0.91 -18.76
N GLY A 88 -2.32 1.49 -19.28
CA GLY A 88 -1.59 1.03 -20.46
C GLY A 88 -1.52 2.06 -21.59
N GLU A 89 -2.08 3.27 -21.41
CA GLU A 89 -2.00 4.34 -22.41
C GLU A 89 -0.56 4.80 -22.67
N VAL A 90 0.31 4.68 -21.65
CA VAL A 90 1.75 4.92 -21.78
C VAL A 90 2.52 3.80 -21.07
N LYS A 91 3.78 3.59 -21.45
CA LYS A 91 4.60 2.51 -20.90
C LYS A 91 4.73 2.63 -19.37
N GLN A 92 4.56 1.51 -18.68
CA GLN A 92 4.82 1.37 -17.25
C GLN A 92 6.08 0.52 -17.05
N TYR A 93 6.79 0.77 -15.95
CA TYR A 93 8.01 0.04 -15.62
C TYR A 93 7.87 -0.56 -14.24
N TYR A 94 7.97 -1.88 -14.14
CA TYR A 94 7.98 -2.60 -12.87
C TYR A 94 9.43 -2.92 -12.51
N VAL A 95 9.83 -2.51 -11.32
CA VAL A 95 11.18 -2.73 -10.79
C VAL A 95 11.06 -3.58 -9.54
N THR A 96 11.68 -4.76 -9.56
CA THR A 96 11.76 -5.65 -8.41
C THR A 96 12.89 -5.24 -7.47
N ASN A 97 12.74 -5.49 -6.16
CA ASN A 97 13.76 -5.20 -5.14
C ASN A 97 14.32 -3.76 -5.25
N SER A 98 13.42 -2.80 -5.44
CA SER A 98 13.72 -1.38 -5.59
C SER A 98 14.16 -0.74 -4.27
N HIS A 99 13.62 -1.21 -3.14
CA HIS A 99 13.95 -0.76 -1.79
C HIS A 99 13.69 -1.87 -0.77
N GLU A 100 14.11 -1.64 0.47
CA GLU A 100 13.90 -2.56 1.58
C GLU A 100 12.40 -2.87 1.77
N ALA A 101 12.09 -4.17 1.79
CA ALA A 101 10.73 -4.65 1.97
C ALA A 101 10.31 -4.58 3.44
N ILE A 102 9.04 -4.22 3.68
CA ILE A 102 8.41 -4.30 5.01
C ILE A 102 7.80 -5.69 5.23
N ILE A 103 7.31 -6.30 4.15
CA ILE A 103 6.60 -7.58 4.09
C ILE A 103 7.33 -8.50 3.11
N ASP A 104 7.53 -9.76 3.51
CA ASP A 104 8.10 -10.76 2.62
C ASP A 104 7.20 -11.02 1.40
N GLU A 105 7.81 -11.36 0.27
CA GLU A 105 7.07 -11.59 -0.98
C GLU A 105 5.99 -12.67 -0.83
N ASP A 106 6.27 -13.76 -0.11
CA ASP A 106 5.28 -14.82 0.13
C ASP A 106 4.07 -14.33 0.93
N VAL A 107 4.30 -13.53 1.96
CA VAL A 107 3.23 -12.93 2.78
C VAL A 107 2.39 -11.97 1.94
N PHE A 108 3.04 -11.17 1.09
CA PHE A 108 2.34 -10.28 0.17
C PHE A 108 1.46 -11.05 -0.82
N ASN A 109 2.00 -12.13 -1.40
CA ASN A 109 1.31 -12.96 -2.37
C ASN A 109 0.10 -13.69 -1.75
N LEU A 110 0.26 -14.23 -0.53
CA LEU A 110 -0.86 -14.81 0.22
C LEU A 110 -1.97 -13.78 0.46
N ALA A 111 -1.62 -12.55 0.83
CA ALA A 111 -2.60 -11.47 1.00
C ALA A 111 -3.30 -11.12 -0.32
N GLN A 112 -2.62 -11.17 -1.48
CA GLN A 112 -3.27 -10.94 -2.77
C GLN A 112 -4.29 -12.03 -3.11
N VAL A 113 -3.94 -13.29 -2.85
CA VAL A 113 -4.86 -14.42 -3.04
C VAL A 113 -6.10 -14.24 -2.17
N GLU A 114 -5.93 -13.87 -0.90
CA GLU A 114 -7.06 -13.65 0.00
C GLU A 114 -7.91 -12.43 -0.40
N LEU A 115 -7.27 -11.33 -0.83
CA LEU A 115 -7.97 -10.17 -1.36
C LEU A 115 -8.86 -10.51 -2.56
N GLN A 116 -8.39 -11.38 -3.46
CA GLN A 116 -9.16 -11.81 -4.63
C GLN A 116 -10.40 -12.63 -4.28
N LYS A 117 -10.38 -13.40 -3.17
CA LYS A 117 -11.56 -14.15 -2.71
C LYS A 117 -12.66 -13.26 -2.12
N THR A 118 -12.27 -12.08 -1.62
CA THR A 118 -13.19 -11.12 -0.98
C THR A 118 -13.78 -10.08 -1.95
N LEU A 119 -13.45 -10.18 -3.24
CA LEU A 119 -13.99 -9.37 -4.33
C LEU A 119 -15.17 -10.07 -5.01
#